data_AF-A0A7W0TH19-F1
#
_entry.id   AF-A0A7W0TH19-F1
#
_cell.length_a   1.000
_cell.length_b   1.000
_cell.length_c   1.000
_cell.angle_alpha   90.00
_cell.angle_beta   90.00
_cell.angle_gamma   90.00
#
_symmetry.space_group_name_H-M   'P 1'
#
loop_
_entity.id
_entity.type
_entity.pdbx_description
1 polymer ?
#
loop_
_entity_poly.entity_id
_entity_poly.type
_entity_poly.pdbx_seq_one_letter_code
_entity_poly.pdbx_strand_id
1 'polypeptide(L)'
;MIAGPLVAFVTVVAALLTTDAVGLPLRDPDHVAALYLGLVGFGVVMLVGLDIAVRAGRHPGSFPPSRAAMRRVRRERWTLGRGLAVGSALIGFYVTYMAYRNLKSVVPLLRPGELFDRQLADLDRSMFGGNDPGALLHTLLGTGVQTHFLSAAYVAFIVFLPLTIGIALVFSRDLHAGLFYTTAQSINWGLGAASYFLLPSLGPVYADPTAFANLPASEVTHLQSVLLDQRLDFLRDPATGTPQSIAGFASLHISMSFTAAVAAHLLGLGRPLKIALWIWFAVTSANTIYLGWHYVLDDVAGVVLGATALVLAGALSGVDLRAGRRRRAVRPVRTSGWDGARGPATRPVAPPRSSESLPGSAAPDSRDVSAPSGRG
;
A
#
# COMPACT_ATOMS: atom_id res chain seq x y z
N MET A 1 -17.09 8.19 -3.66
CA MET A 1 -17.13 7.01 -2.78
C MET A 1 -16.94 7.47 -1.34
N ILE A 2 -17.90 7.16 -0.47
CA ILE A 2 -17.98 7.66 0.93
C ILE A 2 -17.25 6.71 1.90
N ALA A 3 -16.72 5.58 1.42
CA ALA A 3 -16.13 4.52 2.25
C ALA A 3 -15.04 5.00 3.22
N GLY A 4 -14.02 5.74 2.75
CA GLY A 4 -12.98 6.29 3.62
C GLY A 4 -13.53 7.21 4.72
N PRO A 5 -14.31 8.26 4.37
CA PRO A 5 -14.99 9.10 5.34
C PRO A 5 -15.89 8.34 6.32
N LEU A 6 -16.59 7.30 5.86
CA LEU A 6 -17.44 6.46 6.71
C LEU A 6 -16.60 5.70 7.75
N VAL A 7 -15.49 5.09 7.34
CA VAL A 7 -14.57 4.40 8.26
C VAL A 7 -14.02 5.38 9.31
N ALA A 8 -13.62 6.57 8.89
CA ALA A 8 -13.16 7.62 9.78
C ALA A 8 -14.25 8.03 10.78
N PHE A 9 -15.48 8.27 10.32
CA PHE A 9 -16.61 8.62 11.17
C PHE A 9 -16.89 7.55 12.22
N VAL A 10 -17.02 6.28 11.80
CA VAL A 10 -17.28 5.16 12.73
C VAL A 10 -16.18 5.04 13.77
N THR A 11 -14.92 5.17 13.36
CA THR A 11 -13.77 5.03 14.27
C THR A 11 -13.69 6.21 15.25
N VAL A 12 -14.00 7.42 14.81
CA VAL A 12 -14.08 8.61 15.68
C VAL A 12 -15.20 8.48 16.69
N VAL A 13 -16.39 8.04 16.27
CA VAL A 13 -17.51 7.80 17.20
C VAL A 13 -17.12 6.75 18.24
N ALA A 14 -16.51 5.64 17.82
CA ALA A 14 -16.02 4.63 18.75
C ALA A 14 -14.96 5.19 19.71
N ALA A 15 -14.04 6.02 19.22
CA ALA A 15 -13.03 6.65 20.07
C ALA A 15 -13.65 7.58 21.09
N LEU A 16 -14.58 8.45 20.67
CA LEU A 16 -15.29 9.37 21.56
C LEU A 16 -16.03 8.63 22.68
N LEU A 17 -16.80 7.59 22.33
CA LEU A 17 -17.55 6.80 23.31
C LEU A 17 -16.61 6.08 24.29
N THR A 18 -15.53 5.49 23.78
CA THR A 18 -14.59 4.71 24.58
C THR A 18 -13.72 5.59 25.49
N THR A 19 -13.29 6.76 25.03
CA THR A 19 -12.52 7.70 25.88
C THR A 19 -13.43 8.36 26.92
N ASP A 20 -14.65 8.72 26.56
CA ASP A 20 -15.65 9.27 27.49
C ASP A 20 -15.98 8.29 28.62
N ALA A 21 -16.08 6.98 28.31
CA ALA A 21 -16.31 5.93 29.31
C ALA A 21 -15.22 5.85 30.41
N VAL A 22 -14.02 6.40 30.16
CA VAL A 22 -12.93 6.49 31.14
C VAL A 22 -12.65 7.93 31.59
N GLY A 23 -13.56 8.87 31.28
CA GLY A 23 -13.43 10.28 31.67
C GLY A 23 -12.30 11.02 30.96
N LEU A 24 -11.88 10.57 29.78
CA LEU A 24 -10.82 11.19 28.99
C LEU A 24 -11.37 11.83 27.71
N PRO A 25 -10.87 13.02 27.33
CA PRO A 25 -11.21 13.59 26.04
C PRO A 25 -10.49 12.85 24.91
N LEU A 26 -11.01 12.97 23.69
CA LEU A 26 -10.30 12.60 22.48
C LEU A 26 -9.10 13.55 22.27
N ARG A 27 -7.89 13.01 22.14
CA ARG A 27 -6.64 13.79 22.08
C ARG A 27 -5.84 13.49 20.81
N ASP A 28 -5.15 14.48 20.27
CA ASP A 28 -3.97 14.25 19.40
C ASP A 28 -2.73 14.74 20.15
N PRO A 29 -2.25 13.95 21.14
CA PRO A 29 -1.08 14.33 21.93
C PRO A 29 0.12 14.52 21.01
N ASP A 30 0.88 15.58 21.27
CA ASP A 30 2.06 16.01 20.51
C ASP A 30 1.78 16.37 19.03
N HIS A 31 0.50 16.58 18.68
CA HIS A 31 0.05 16.88 17.32
C HIS A 31 0.55 15.88 16.28
N VAL A 32 0.79 14.62 16.68
CA VAL A 32 1.44 13.64 15.82
C VAL A 32 0.57 13.30 14.60
N ALA A 33 -0.74 13.13 14.77
CA ALA A 33 -1.62 12.89 13.63
C ALA A 33 -1.70 14.12 12.71
N ALA A 34 -1.77 15.32 13.27
CA ALA A 34 -1.73 16.57 12.52
C ALA A 34 -0.41 16.77 11.76
N LEU A 35 0.73 16.47 12.40
CA LEU A 35 2.06 16.54 11.82
C LEU A 35 2.18 15.55 10.65
N TYR A 36 1.77 14.29 10.83
CA TYR A 36 1.78 13.32 9.74
C TYR A 36 0.86 13.71 8.60
N LEU A 37 -0.34 14.24 8.90
CA LEU A 37 -1.24 14.76 7.87
C LEU A 37 -0.58 15.89 7.08
N GLY A 38 0.12 16.82 7.75
CA GLY A 38 0.87 17.90 7.10
C GLY A 38 2.02 17.39 6.25
N LEU A 39 2.90 16.57 6.80
CA LEU A 39 4.08 16.01 6.12
C LEU A 39 3.69 15.14 4.93
N VAL A 40 2.71 14.24 5.11
CA VAL A 40 2.28 13.33 4.06
C VAL A 40 1.36 14.03 3.07
N GLY A 41 0.57 15.01 3.50
CA GLY A 41 -0.15 15.91 2.61
C GLY A 41 0.79 16.66 1.68
N PHE A 42 1.87 17.25 2.22
CA PHE A 42 2.93 17.88 1.43
C PHE A 42 3.59 16.87 0.49
N GLY A 43 3.95 15.69 0.99
CA GLY A 43 4.51 14.61 0.18
C GLY A 43 3.60 14.21 -0.98
N VAL A 44 2.29 14.07 -0.74
CA VAL A 44 1.29 13.79 -1.79
C VAL A 44 1.25 14.91 -2.82
N VAL A 45 1.26 16.20 -2.40
CA VAL A 45 1.34 17.33 -3.34
C VAL A 45 2.60 17.29 -4.19
N MET A 46 3.74 16.93 -3.61
CA MET A 46 4.99 16.72 -4.36
C MET A 46 4.88 15.55 -5.35
N LEU A 47 4.28 14.44 -4.95
CA LEU A 47 4.01 13.30 -5.84
C LEU A 47 3.05 13.70 -6.97
N VAL A 48 2.05 14.56 -6.72
CA VAL A 48 1.18 15.12 -7.77
C VAL A 48 1.99 15.92 -8.78
N GLY A 49 2.88 16.80 -8.31
CA GLY A 49 3.81 17.54 -9.16
C GLY A 49 4.69 16.62 -10.01
N LEU A 50 5.24 15.58 -9.39
CA LEU A 50 6.04 14.55 -10.06
C LEU A 50 5.23 13.78 -11.11
N ASP A 51 4.01 13.34 -10.80
CA ASP A 51 3.11 12.65 -11.73
C ASP A 51 2.80 13.51 -12.96
N ILE A 52 2.59 14.82 -12.76
CA ILE A 52 2.38 15.79 -13.84
C ILE A 52 3.64 15.92 -14.70
N ALA A 53 4.82 16.13 -14.07
CA ALA A 53 6.08 16.33 -14.77
C ALA A 53 6.48 15.08 -15.58
N VAL A 54 6.43 13.90 -14.97
CA VAL A 54 6.77 12.63 -15.61
C VAL A 54 5.84 12.36 -16.79
N ARG A 55 4.53 12.60 -16.65
CA ARG A 55 3.57 12.40 -17.76
C ARG A 55 3.76 13.40 -18.89
N ALA A 56 4.01 14.67 -18.56
CA ALA A 56 4.23 15.71 -19.55
C ALA A 56 5.51 15.45 -20.36
N GLY A 57 6.54 14.86 -19.75
CA GLY A 57 7.82 14.55 -20.38
C GLY A 57 7.89 13.21 -21.13
N ARG A 58 6.78 12.44 -21.26
CA ARG A 58 6.77 11.15 -21.97
C ARG A 58 6.87 11.26 -23.50
N HIS A 59 6.76 12.47 -24.06
CA HIS A 59 6.98 12.66 -25.50
C HIS A 59 8.49 12.71 -25.80
N PRO A 60 9.00 11.96 -26.80
CA PRO A 60 10.41 12.04 -27.20
C PRO A 60 10.85 13.48 -27.47
N GLY A 61 11.99 13.91 -26.91
CA GLY A 61 12.54 15.27 -27.08
C GLY A 61 11.86 16.36 -26.23
N SER A 62 10.91 16.02 -25.34
CA SER A 62 10.16 16.99 -24.54
C SER A 62 10.62 17.08 -23.08
N PHE A 63 11.85 16.68 -22.76
CA PHE A 63 12.40 16.81 -21.42
C PHE A 63 13.45 17.94 -21.38
N PRO A 64 13.30 18.95 -20.50
CA PRO A 64 12.22 19.13 -19.53
C PRO A 64 10.86 19.53 -20.16
N PRO A 65 9.72 19.10 -19.59
CA PRO A 65 8.40 19.36 -20.15
C PRO A 65 8.03 20.85 -20.12
N SER A 66 7.40 21.33 -21.19
CA SER A 66 6.94 22.72 -21.26
C SER A 66 5.81 22.99 -20.23
N ARG A 67 5.72 24.25 -19.77
CA ARG A 67 4.64 24.68 -18.85
C ARG A 67 3.25 24.41 -19.43
N ALA A 68 3.09 24.51 -20.75
CA ALA A 68 1.84 24.19 -21.44
C ALA A 68 1.50 22.70 -21.36
N ALA A 69 2.48 21.81 -21.58
CA ALA A 69 2.31 20.36 -21.46
C ALA A 69 1.94 19.96 -20.02
N MET A 70 2.61 20.54 -19.02
CA MET A 70 2.27 20.32 -17.61
C MET A 70 0.85 20.80 -17.27
N ARG A 71 0.44 21.99 -17.73
CA ARG A 71 -0.91 22.52 -17.53
C ARG A 71 -1.98 21.63 -18.17
N ARG A 72 -1.70 21.07 -19.35
CA ARG A 72 -2.60 20.13 -20.04
C ARG A 72 -2.80 18.86 -19.21
N VAL A 73 -1.71 18.20 -18.81
CA VAL A 73 -1.77 17.00 -17.94
C VAL A 73 -2.50 17.29 -16.63
N ARG A 74 -2.22 18.43 -16.00
CA ARG A 74 -2.90 18.86 -14.76
C ARG A 74 -4.41 19.00 -14.97
N ARG A 75 -4.87 19.61 -16.07
CA ARG A 75 -6.30 19.80 -16.36
C ARG A 75 -7.01 18.49 -16.68
N GLU A 76 -6.35 17.60 -17.43
CA GLU A 76 -6.93 16.31 -17.84
C GLU A 76 -7.02 15.32 -16.68
N ARG A 77 -5.97 15.25 -15.84
CA ARG A 77 -5.86 14.24 -14.80
C ARG A 77 -6.28 14.73 -13.42
N TRP A 78 -5.84 15.93 -13.04
CA TRP A 78 -6.05 16.50 -11.70
C TRP A 78 -7.21 17.49 -11.73
N THR A 79 -8.40 16.94 -12.01
CA THR A 79 -9.68 17.66 -11.88
C THR A 79 -9.96 17.96 -10.41
N LEU A 80 -10.83 18.95 -10.15
CA LEU A 80 -11.25 19.27 -8.78
C LEU A 80 -11.83 18.04 -8.07
N GLY A 81 -12.65 17.24 -8.76
CA GLY A 81 -13.21 16.00 -8.22
C GLY A 81 -12.16 14.97 -7.82
N ARG A 82 -11.11 14.76 -8.64
CA ARG A 82 -9.99 13.88 -8.26
C ARG A 82 -9.22 14.43 -7.06
N GLY A 83 -8.94 15.74 -7.06
CA GLY A 83 -8.24 16.40 -5.96
C GLY A 83 -8.99 16.27 -4.64
N LEU A 84 -10.30 16.55 -4.64
CA LEU A 84 -11.17 16.37 -3.47
C LEU A 84 -11.21 14.92 -3.01
N ALA A 85 -11.37 13.95 -3.91
CA ALA A 85 -11.38 12.54 -3.54
C ALA A 85 -10.06 12.06 -2.91
N VAL A 86 -8.91 12.48 -3.46
CA VAL A 86 -7.59 12.18 -2.88
C VAL A 86 -7.43 12.86 -1.52
N GLY A 87 -7.80 14.14 -1.40
CA GLY A 87 -7.74 14.89 -0.14
C GLY A 87 -8.62 14.26 0.93
N SER A 88 -9.89 13.95 0.63
CA SER A 88 -10.82 13.30 1.56
C SER A 88 -10.34 11.91 1.99
N ALA A 89 -9.72 11.14 1.10
CA ALA A 89 -9.17 9.83 1.46
C ALA A 89 -7.97 9.95 2.40
N LEU A 90 -7.09 10.92 2.16
CA LEU A 90 -5.93 11.16 3.01
C LEU A 90 -6.34 11.69 4.39
N ILE A 91 -7.25 12.66 4.43
CA ILE A 91 -7.82 13.19 5.68
C ILE A 91 -8.54 12.07 6.43
N GLY A 92 -9.38 11.29 5.75
CA GLY A 92 -10.10 10.17 6.36
C GLY A 92 -9.15 9.13 6.97
N PHE A 93 -8.06 8.78 6.28
CA PHE A 93 -7.04 7.87 6.81
C PHE A 93 -6.40 8.40 8.10
N TYR A 94 -5.99 9.67 8.13
CA TYR A 94 -5.34 10.26 9.32
C TYR A 94 -6.30 10.54 10.47
N VAL A 95 -7.56 10.89 10.19
CA VAL A 95 -8.61 10.97 11.21
C VAL A 95 -8.87 9.59 11.82
N THR A 96 -8.92 8.55 10.99
CA THR A 96 -9.03 7.15 11.47
C THR A 96 -7.83 6.77 12.33
N TYR A 97 -6.61 7.10 11.90
CA TYR A 97 -5.38 6.86 12.66
C TYR A 97 -5.37 7.56 14.02
N MET A 98 -5.77 8.83 14.08
CA MET A 98 -5.89 9.60 15.32
C MET A 98 -6.89 8.93 16.28
N ALA A 99 -8.09 8.59 15.79
CA ALA A 99 -9.11 7.92 16.58
C ALA A 99 -8.63 6.54 17.10
N TYR A 100 -7.95 5.77 16.24
CA TYR A 100 -7.31 4.51 16.62
C TYR A 100 -6.29 4.67 17.75
N ARG A 101 -5.44 5.71 17.72
CA ARG A 101 -4.45 5.94 18.79
C ARG A 101 -5.12 6.14 20.15
N ASN A 102 -6.26 6.84 20.18
CA ASN A 102 -7.04 7.04 21.40
C ASN A 102 -7.71 5.75 21.87
N LEU A 103 -8.30 4.98 20.96
CA LEU A 103 -8.87 3.67 21.28
C LEU A 103 -7.80 2.75 21.88
N LYS A 104 -6.62 2.69 21.26
CA LYS A 104 -5.49 1.89 21.73
C LYS A 104 -5.04 2.32 23.13
N SER A 105 -4.93 3.62 23.37
CA SER A 105 -4.33 4.11 24.61
C SER A 105 -5.14 3.78 25.85
N VAL A 106 -6.48 3.74 25.74
CA VAL A 106 -7.38 3.53 26.89
C VAL A 106 -7.66 2.06 27.22
N VAL A 107 -7.19 1.11 26.41
CA VAL A 107 -7.33 -0.34 26.67
C VAL A 107 -7.01 -0.74 28.12
N PRO A 108 -5.84 -0.38 28.71
CA PRO A 108 -5.51 -0.78 30.08
C PRO A 108 -6.37 -0.12 31.16
N LEU A 109 -7.10 0.96 30.84
CA LEU A 109 -8.03 1.61 31.77
C LEU A 109 -9.39 0.89 31.77
N LEU A 110 -9.80 0.36 30.62
CA LEU A 110 -11.05 -0.38 30.46
C LEU A 110 -10.92 -1.87 30.82
N ARG A 111 -9.73 -2.44 30.67
CA ARG A 111 -9.42 -3.84 31.04
C ARG A 111 -8.20 -3.89 31.97
N PRO A 112 -8.30 -3.33 33.19
CA PRO A 112 -7.16 -3.23 34.09
C PRO A 112 -6.68 -4.61 34.55
N GLY A 113 -5.37 -4.85 34.44
CA GLY A 113 -4.73 -6.11 34.87
C GLY A 113 -4.95 -7.29 33.91
N GLU A 114 -5.72 -7.12 32.84
CA GLU A 114 -5.92 -8.17 31.85
C GLU A 114 -4.81 -8.14 30.81
N LEU A 115 -3.95 -9.15 30.83
CA LEU A 115 -2.88 -9.36 29.86
C LEU A 115 -2.80 -10.83 29.47
N PHE A 116 -2.79 -11.08 28.16
CA PHE A 116 -2.79 -12.42 27.58
C PHE A 116 -1.40 -12.89 27.13
N ASP A 117 -0.34 -12.15 27.48
CA ASP A 117 1.06 -12.43 27.12
C ASP A 117 1.48 -13.87 27.47
N ARG A 118 1.09 -14.39 28.64
CA ARG A 118 1.42 -15.76 29.04
C ARG A 118 0.75 -16.79 28.13
N GLN A 119 -0.55 -16.64 27.88
CA GLN A 119 -1.35 -17.54 27.05
C GLN A 119 -0.84 -17.56 25.61
N LEU A 120 -0.49 -16.39 25.07
CA LEU A 120 0.11 -16.26 23.74
C LEU A 120 1.49 -16.92 23.69
N ALA A 121 2.35 -16.68 24.67
CA ALA A 121 3.67 -17.29 24.76
C ALA A 121 3.60 -18.82 24.85
N ASP A 122 2.69 -19.36 25.67
CA ASP A 122 2.54 -20.80 25.86
C ASP A 122 2.02 -21.47 24.58
N LEU A 123 1.07 -20.84 23.88
CA LEU A 123 0.56 -21.35 22.61
C LEU A 123 1.63 -21.28 21.51
N ASP A 124 2.38 -20.18 21.42
CA ASP A 124 3.53 -20.06 20.53
C ASP A 124 4.54 -21.18 20.79
N ARG A 125 4.97 -21.39 22.04
CA ARG A 125 5.91 -22.47 22.38
C ARG A 125 5.35 -23.83 21.99
N SER A 126 4.07 -24.09 22.23
CA SER A 126 3.44 -25.36 21.84
C SER A 126 3.47 -25.59 20.32
N MET A 127 3.24 -24.54 19.52
CA MET A 127 3.29 -24.60 18.06
C MET A 127 4.69 -24.84 17.51
N PHE A 128 5.72 -24.44 18.27
CA PHE A 128 7.14 -24.56 17.91
C PHE A 128 7.87 -25.67 18.70
N GLY A 129 7.14 -26.69 19.14
CA GLY A 129 7.71 -27.89 19.76
C GLY A 129 8.38 -27.63 21.12
N GLY A 130 7.86 -26.68 21.88
CA GLY A 130 8.39 -26.23 23.17
C GLY A 130 9.39 -25.08 23.08
N ASN A 131 9.77 -24.64 21.88
CA ASN A 131 10.77 -23.59 21.68
C ASN A 131 10.13 -22.21 21.58
N ASP A 132 10.82 -21.19 22.11
CA ASP A 132 10.44 -19.80 21.93
C ASP A 132 10.75 -19.30 20.51
N PRO A 133 9.77 -18.78 19.74
CA PRO A 133 10.02 -18.34 18.37
C PRO A 133 11.05 -17.20 18.24
N GLY A 134 11.09 -16.27 19.20
CA GLY A 134 12.08 -15.20 19.25
C GLY A 134 13.49 -15.77 19.41
N ALA A 135 13.67 -16.68 20.38
CA ALA A 135 14.94 -17.37 20.61
C ALA A 135 15.39 -18.22 19.39
N LEU A 136 14.45 -18.87 18.69
CA LEU A 136 14.75 -19.57 17.45
C LEU A 136 15.29 -18.61 16.39
N LEU A 137 14.67 -17.44 16.22
CA LEU A 137 15.15 -16.43 15.28
C LEU A 137 16.52 -15.86 15.70
N HIS A 138 16.76 -15.64 17.00
CA HIS A 138 18.08 -15.22 17.50
C HIS A 138 19.16 -16.26 17.22
N THR A 139 18.83 -17.55 17.35
CA THR A 139 19.75 -18.66 17.04
C THR A 139 20.03 -18.77 15.54
N LEU A 140 19.00 -18.63 14.69
CA LEU A 140 19.12 -18.76 13.25
C LEU A 140 19.81 -17.58 12.57
N LEU A 141 19.50 -16.36 13.00
CA LEU A 141 19.99 -15.12 12.38
C LEU A 141 21.22 -14.55 13.10
N GLY A 142 21.43 -14.91 14.37
CA GLY A 142 22.37 -14.24 15.27
C GLY A 142 21.80 -12.94 15.84
N THR A 143 22.45 -12.38 16.86
CA THR A 143 22.02 -11.17 17.59
C THR A 143 22.78 -9.89 17.23
N GLY A 144 23.83 -9.97 16.40
CA GLY A 144 24.71 -8.82 16.10
C GLY A 144 24.13 -7.86 15.05
N VAL A 145 24.76 -7.82 13.87
CA VAL A 145 24.41 -6.91 12.76
C VAL A 145 22.94 -7.06 12.32
N GLN A 146 22.39 -8.26 12.46
CA GLN A 146 21.01 -8.59 12.10
C GLN A 146 20.00 -7.79 12.93
N THR A 147 20.29 -7.51 14.20
CA THR A 147 19.45 -6.64 15.04
C THR A 147 19.33 -5.25 14.44
N HIS A 148 20.43 -4.65 13.99
CA HIS A 148 20.39 -3.31 13.39
C HIS A 148 19.63 -3.29 12.07
N PHE A 149 19.81 -4.32 11.23
CA PHE A 149 19.06 -4.44 9.98
C PHE A 149 17.55 -4.59 10.23
N LEU A 150 17.15 -5.50 11.13
CA LEU A 150 15.75 -5.74 11.46
C LEU A 150 15.13 -4.54 12.17
N SER A 151 15.87 -3.86 13.05
CA SER A 151 15.47 -2.61 13.69
C SER A 151 15.23 -1.51 12.65
N ALA A 152 16.13 -1.33 11.68
CA ALA A 152 15.96 -0.34 10.62
C ALA A 152 14.74 -0.67 9.74
N ALA A 153 14.55 -1.94 9.39
CA ALA A 153 13.38 -2.38 8.63
C ALA A 153 12.06 -2.16 9.40
N TYR A 154 12.06 -2.38 10.72
CA TYR A 154 10.90 -2.11 11.57
C TYR A 154 10.56 -0.61 11.58
N VAL A 155 11.54 0.26 11.84
CA VAL A 155 11.33 1.72 11.85
C VAL A 155 10.93 2.24 10.47
N ALA A 156 11.43 1.65 9.39
CA ALA A 156 11.05 2.02 8.02
C ALA A 156 9.55 1.87 7.73
N PHE A 157 8.80 1.13 8.55
CA PHE A 157 7.35 1.02 8.44
C PHE A 157 6.64 2.39 8.48
N ILE A 158 7.20 3.34 9.25
CA ILE A 158 6.70 4.71 9.37
C ILE A 158 6.68 5.44 8.02
N VAL A 159 7.60 5.07 7.11
CA VAL A 159 7.67 5.61 5.75
C VAL A 159 6.86 4.75 4.79
N PHE A 160 6.95 3.42 4.91
CA PHE A 160 6.27 2.46 4.02
C PHE A 160 4.77 2.74 3.88
N LEU A 161 4.06 2.83 5.01
CA LEU A 161 2.61 2.96 4.99
C LEU A 161 2.14 4.25 4.29
N PRO A 162 2.57 5.47 4.69
CA PRO A 162 2.15 6.68 4.00
C PRO A 162 2.65 6.76 2.56
N LEU A 163 3.85 6.25 2.27
CA LEU A 163 4.38 6.23 0.91
C LEU A 163 3.52 5.37 -0.01
N THR A 164 3.14 4.16 0.39
CA THR A 164 2.29 3.30 -0.44
C THR A 164 0.91 3.90 -0.66
N ILE A 165 0.32 4.56 0.35
CA ILE A 165 -0.95 5.29 0.22
C ILE A 165 -0.81 6.44 -0.77
N GLY A 166 0.22 7.28 -0.62
CA GLY A 166 0.48 8.40 -1.53
C GLY A 166 0.68 7.94 -2.97
N ILE A 167 1.49 6.89 -3.18
CA ILE A 167 1.71 6.30 -4.50
C ILE A 167 0.39 5.77 -5.09
N ALA A 168 -0.41 5.06 -4.29
CA ALA A 168 -1.68 4.50 -4.73
C ALA A 168 -2.71 5.59 -5.11
N LEU A 169 -2.81 6.68 -4.35
CA LEU A 169 -3.74 7.78 -4.65
C LEU A 169 -3.29 8.60 -5.88
N VAL A 170 -1.97 8.80 -6.03
CA VAL A 170 -1.41 9.70 -7.05
C VAL A 170 -1.19 9.00 -8.38
N PHE A 171 -0.50 7.85 -8.40
CA PHE A 171 -0.05 7.22 -9.65
C PHE A 171 -1.04 6.21 -10.22
N SER A 172 -2.06 5.78 -9.46
CA SER A 172 -3.07 4.88 -9.99
C SER A 172 -3.80 5.48 -11.18
N ARG A 173 -3.88 4.70 -12.26
CA ARG A 173 -4.61 5.08 -13.48
C ARG A 173 -6.09 5.26 -13.18
N ASP A 174 -6.65 4.28 -12.50
CA ASP A 174 -7.98 4.31 -11.91
C ASP A 174 -7.89 4.77 -10.45
N LEU A 175 -8.55 5.89 -10.11
CA LEU A 175 -8.56 6.40 -8.74
C LEU A 175 -9.29 5.44 -7.79
N HIS A 176 -10.25 4.66 -8.28
CA HIS A 176 -11.00 3.72 -7.44
C HIS A 176 -10.08 2.68 -6.81
N ALA A 177 -9.05 2.23 -7.53
CA ALA A 177 -8.03 1.32 -7.00
C ALA A 177 -7.25 1.93 -5.83
N GLY A 178 -6.85 3.20 -5.95
CA GLY A 178 -6.18 3.93 -4.87
C GLY A 178 -7.07 4.12 -3.65
N LEU A 179 -8.33 4.54 -3.88
CA LEU A 179 -9.32 4.73 -2.82
C LEU A 179 -9.68 3.42 -2.10
N PHE A 180 -9.81 2.31 -2.84
CA PHE A 180 -10.00 0.98 -2.27
C PHE A 180 -8.85 0.59 -1.33
N TYR A 181 -7.61 0.75 -1.80
CA TYR A 181 -6.42 0.42 -0.99
C TYR A 181 -6.34 1.29 0.28
N THR A 182 -6.52 2.61 0.14
CA THR A 182 -6.53 3.52 1.31
C THR A 182 -7.66 3.21 2.28
N THR A 183 -8.84 2.82 1.77
CA THR A 183 -9.96 2.38 2.61
C THR A 183 -9.60 1.11 3.36
N ALA A 184 -9.01 0.11 2.70
CA ALA A 184 -8.55 -1.12 3.37
C ALA A 184 -7.54 -0.82 4.47
N GLN A 185 -6.57 0.06 4.22
CA GLN A 185 -5.62 0.49 5.26
C GLN A 185 -6.29 1.25 6.41
N SER A 186 -7.35 2.01 6.13
CA SER A 186 -8.13 2.67 7.18
C SER A 186 -8.89 1.65 8.05
N ILE A 187 -9.46 0.61 7.43
CA ILE A 187 -10.18 -0.45 8.15
C ILE A 187 -9.23 -1.25 9.04
N ASN A 188 -7.97 -1.46 8.62
CA ASN A 188 -6.95 -2.10 9.46
C ASN A 188 -6.82 -1.40 10.82
N TRP A 189 -6.82 -0.06 10.89
CA TRP A 189 -6.78 0.66 12.16
C TRP A 189 -7.93 0.28 13.09
N GLY A 190 -9.17 0.28 12.59
CA GLY A 190 -10.35 -0.08 13.37
C GLY A 190 -10.33 -1.53 13.84
N LEU A 191 -9.96 -2.47 12.96
CA LEU A 191 -9.83 -3.89 13.31
C LEU A 191 -8.72 -4.14 14.34
N GLY A 192 -7.59 -3.43 14.22
CA GLY A 192 -6.51 -3.49 15.19
C GLY A 192 -6.96 -3.01 16.57
N ALA A 193 -7.60 -1.83 16.64
CA ALA A 193 -8.18 -1.34 17.89
C ALA A 193 -9.12 -2.37 18.53
N ALA A 194 -10.05 -2.94 17.76
CA ALA A 194 -10.94 -3.98 18.26
C ALA A 194 -10.19 -5.20 18.79
N SER A 195 -9.13 -5.65 18.11
CA SER A 195 -8.31 -6.78 18.58
C SER A 195 -7.62 -6.52 19.91
N TYR A 196 -7.18 -5.28 20.17
CA TYR A 196 -6.56 -4.89 21.43
C TYR A 196 -7.54 -4.95 22.61
N PHE A 197 -8.83 -4.74 22.37
CA PHE A 197 -9.86 -4.92 23.38
C PHE A 197 -10.24 -6.39 23.59
N LEU A 198 -10.03 -7.27 22.61
CA LEU A 198 -10.35 -8.70 22.73
C LEU A 198 -9.25 -9.46 23.49
N LEU A 199 -7.99 -9.23 23.11
CA LEU A 199 -6.82 -9.91 23.65
C LEU A 199 -5.73 -8.87 23.97
N PRO A 200 -5.87 -8.08 25.04
CA PRO A 200 -4.81 -7.16 25.45
C PRO A 200 -3.51 -7.92 25.74
N SER A 201 -2.42 -7.49 25.13
CA SER A 201 -1.06 -7.99 25.42
C SER A 201 -0.04 -6.87 25.25
N LEU A 202 1.13 -7.01 25.85
CA LEU A 202 2.22 -6.04 25.73
C LEU A 202 3.18 -6.41 24.60
N GLY A 203 3.47 -7.71 24.47
CA GLY A 203 4.48 -8.27 23.57
C GLY A 203 5.65 -8.91 24.34
N PRO A 204 6.37 -9.87 23.72
CA PRO A 204 7.42 -10.64 24.37
C PRO A 204 8.49 -9.83 25.11
N VAL A 205 8.95 -8.70 24.55
CA VAL A 205 10.03 -7.89 25.14
C VAL A 205 9.67 -7.28 26.49
N TYR A 206 8.38 -7.02 26.72
CA TYR A 206 7.89 -6.48 27.98
C TYR A 206 7.47 -7.59 28.95
N ALA A 207 6.99 -8.72 28.44
CA ALA A 207 6.56 -9.87 29.23
C ALA A 207 7.75 -10.70 29.76
N ASP A 208 8.82 -10.82 28.98
CA ASP A 208 10.08 -11.48 29.35
C ASP A 208 11.28 -10.67 28.83
N PRO A 209 11.65 -9.56 29.51
CA PRO A 209 12.78 -8.73 29.08
C PRO A 209 14.12 -9.47 29.06
N THR A 210 14.27 -10.51 29.88
CA THR A 210 15.54 -11.26 29.97
C THR A 210 15.84 -12.04 28.70
N ALA A 211 14.81 -12.52 27.99
CA ALA A 211 14.98 -13.18 26.70
C ALA A 211 15.59 -12.28 25.61
N PHE A 212 15.46 -10.96 25.74
CA PHE A 212 15.93 -9.98 24.75
C PHE A 212 17.16 -9.18 25.21
N ALA A 213 17.67 -9.43 26.43
CA ALA A 213 18.76 -8.66 27.04
C ALA A 213 20.09 -8.72 26.28
N ASN A 214 20.29 -9.76 25.45
CA ASN A 214 21.51 -9.94 24.65
C ASN A 214 21.46 -9.24 23.29
N LEU A 215 20.35 -8.58 22.94
CA LEU A 215 20.28 -7.78 21.72
C LEU A 215 21.06 -6.47 21.89
N PRO A 216 21.87 -6.05 20.91
CA PRO A 216 22.58 -4.79 20.96
C PRO A 216 21.59 -3.61 20.93
N ALA A 217 22.02 -2.50 21.52
CA ALA A 217 21.27 -1.25 21.46
C ALA A 217 21.00 -0.84 20.00
N SER A 218 19.75 -0.48 19.72
CA SER A 218 19.23 -0.10 18.41
C SER A 218 18.11 0.92 18.53
N GLU A 219 17.64 1.45 17.40
CA GLU A 219 16.48 2.35 17.37
C GLU A 219 15.24 1.69 17.98
N VAL A 220 15.08 0.37 17.81
CA VAL A 220 13.94 -0.35 18.38
C VAL A 220 14.06 -0.51 19.88
N THR A 221 15.23 -0.79 20.45
CA THR A 221 15.37 -0.84 21.91
C THR A 221 15.12 0.53 22.55
N HIS A 222 15.53 1.62 21.89
CA HIS A 222 15.20 2.97 22.33
C HIS A 222 13.69 3.24 22.22
N LEU A 223 13.05 2.85 21.12
CA LEU A 223 11.60 2.97 20.98
C LEU A 223 10.85 2.18 22.07
N GLN A 224 11.32 0.97 22.40
CA GLN A 224 10.72 0.14 23.45
C GLN A 224 10.80 0.81 24.82
N SER A 225 11.93 1.43 25.16
CA SER A 225 12.06 2.15 26.44
C SER A 225 11.14 3.37 26.49
N VAL A 226 11.11 4.18 25.43
CA VAL A 226 10.22 5.36 25.34
C VAL A 226 8.75 4.97 25.47
N LEU A 227 8.32 3.90 24.79
CA LEU A 227 6.93 3.45 24.86
C LEU A 227 6.57 2.90 26.24
N LEU A 228 7.51 2.24 26.93
CA LEU A 228 7.30 1.76 28.29
C LEU A 228 7.16 2.92 29.27
N ASP A 229 8.05 3.91 29.19
CA ASP A 229 8.01 5.11 30.03
C ASP A 229 6.68 5.86 29.84
N GLN A 230 6.28 6.12 28.58
CA GLN A 230 4.99 6.72 28.26
C GLN A 230 3.82 5.93 28.82
N ARG A 231 3.87 4.59 28.76
CA ARG A 231 2.82 3.75 29.33
C ARG A 231 2.76 3.90 30.84
N LEU A 232 3.89 3.84 31.53
CA LEU A 232 3.92 3.97 32.99
C LEU A 232 3.40 5.34 33.44
N ASP A 233 3.78 6.40 32.74
CA ASP A 233 3.30 7.76 33.03
C ASP A 233 1.81 7.90 32.77
N PHE A 234 1.32 7.37 31.65
CA PHE A 234 -0.11 7.35 31.33
C PHE A 234 -0.94 6.59 32.37
N LEU A 235 -0.43 5.46 32.89
CA LEU A 235 -1.14 4.70 33.92
C LEU A 235 -1.12 5.38 35.28
N ARG A 236 -0.10 6.20 35.58
CA ARG A 236 -0.02 7.01 36.81
C ARG A 236 -0.98 8.19 36.76
N ASP A 237 -0.99 8.92 35.64
CA ASP A 237 -1.90 10.05 35.43
C ASP A 237 -2.43 10.06 33.98
N PRO A 238 -3.56 9.39 33.73
CA PRO A 238 -4.17 9.37 32.39
C PRO A 238 -4.65 10.74 31.92
N ALA A 239 -4.86 11.70 32.83
CA ALA A 239 -5.37 13.02 32.47
C ALA A 239 -4.31 13.91 31.83
N THR A 240 -3.03 13.75 32.21
CA THR A 240 -1.92 14.58 31.71
C THR A 240 -0.86 13.79 30.95
N GLY A 241 -0.73 12.49 31.22
CA GLY A 241 0.29 11.64 30.60
C GLY A 241 0.07 11.44 29.10
N THR A 242 1.17 11.24 28.37
CA THR A 242 1.15 10.92 26.94
C THR A 242 0.40 9.59 26.72
N PRO A 243 -0.67 9.57 25.91
CA PRO A 243 -1.41 8.36 25.58
C PRO A 243 -0.50 7.19 25.15
N GLN A 244 -0.55 6.12 25.95
CA GLN A 244 0.29 4.94 25.75
C GLN A 244 0.03 4.26 24.40
N SER A 245 1.08 3.69 23.80
CA SER A 245 1.00 3.10 22.45
C SER A 245 1.45 1.63 22.40
N ILE A 246 1.51 0.93 23.54
CA ILE A 246 1.82 -0.50 23.62
C ILE A 246 0.53 -1.32 23.49
N ALA A 247 0.49 -2.20 22.48
CA ALA A 247 -0.43 -3.32 22.39
C ALA A 247 0.13 -4.34 21.38
N GLY A 248 0.29 -5.59 21.81
CA GLY A 248 0.83 -6.70 21.00
C GLY A 248 -0.22 -7.28 20.05
N PHE A 249 -1.28 -7.90 20.57
CA PHE A 249 -2.21 -8.67 19.73
C PHE A 249 -3.37 -7.81 19.18
N ALA A 250 -3.62 -7.71 17.87
CA ALA A 250 -2.93 -8.32 16.75
C ALA A 250 -1.95 -7.35 16.07
N SER A 251 -1.01 -7.90 15.29
CA SER A 251 0.05 -7.13 14.64
C SER A 251 -0.46 -6.33 13.45
N LEU A 252 -0.57 -5.00 13.62
CA LEU A 252 -0.94 -4.10 12.53
C LEU A 252 0.15 -3.94 11.47
N HIS A 253 1.42 -4.09 11.84
CA HIS A 253 2.53 -4.12 10.90
C HIS A 253 2.31 -5.20 9.84
N ILE A 254 1.84 -6.37 10.28
CA ILE A 254 1.54 -7.52 9.44
C ILE A 254 0.25 -7.32 8.68
N SER A 255 -0.82 -6.87 9.35
CA SER A 255 -2.10 -6.58 8.70
C SER A 255 -1.97 -5.64 7.51
N MET A 256 -1.24 -4.53 7.69
CA MET A 256 -1.08 -3.51 6.66
C MET A 256 -0.11 -3.93 5.56
N SER A 257 0.98 -4.63 5.91
CA SER A 257 1.94 -5.16 4.94
C SER A 257 1.31 -6.25 4.07
N PHE A 258 0.55 -7.16 4.67
CA PHE A 258 -0.23 -8.18 3.96
C PHE A 258 -1.28 -7.55 3.05
N THR A 259 -2.02 -6.56 3.57
CA THR A 259 -3.01 -5.79 2.80
C THR A 259 -2.37 -5.19 1.55
N ALA A 260 -1.18 -4.60 1.67
CA ALA A 260 -0.44 -4.05 0.53
C ALA A 260 -0.02 -5.13 -0.48
N ALA A 261 0.57 -6.23 -0.01
CA ALA A 261 1.00 -7.34 -0.86
C ALA A 261 -0.17 -7.95 -1.65
N VAL A 262 -1.30 -8.23 -0.99
CA VAL A 262 -2.48 -8.81 -1.63
C VAL A 262 -3.18 -7.79 -2.53
N ALA A 263 -3.31 -6.53 -2.11
CA ALA A 263 -3.86 -5.46 -2.96
C ALA A 263 -3.08 -5.33 -4.27
N ALA A 264 -1.75 -5.48 -4.27
CA ALA A 264 -0.96 -5.47 -5.49
C ALA A 264 -1.34 -6.60 -6.47
N HIS A 265 -1.77 -7.75 -5.98
CA HIS A 265 -2.31 -8.84 -6.82
C HIS A 265 -3.70 -8.51 -7.35
N LEU A 266 -4.60 -8.07 -6.46
CA LEU A 266 -5.99 -7.72 -6.77
C LEU A 266 -6.08 -6.58 -7.80
N LEU A 267 -5.24 -5.56 -7.65
CA LEU A 267 -5.18 -4.39 -8.52
C LEU A 267 -4.32 -4.61 -9.78
N GLY A 268 -3.80 -5.82 -9.96
CA GLY A 268 -3.12 -6.18 -11.20
C GLY A 268 -1.74 -5.59 -11.40
N LEU A 269 -1.05 -5.18 -10.32
CA LEU A 269 0.25 -4.52 -10.39
C LEU A 269 1.37 -5.43 -10.95
N GLY A 270 2.49 -4.83 -11.34
CA GLY A 270 3.63 -5.50 -11.95
C GLY A 270 4.32 -6.50 -11.03
N ARG A 271 4.97 -7.51 -11.60
CA ARG A 271 5.70 -8.57 -10.87
C ARG A 271 6.78 -8.02 -9.92
N PRO A 272 7.61 -7.02 -10.29
CA PRO A 272 8.63 -6.50 -9.39
C PRO A 272 8.05 -5.94 -8.09
N LEU A 273 6.99 -5.13 -8.18
CA LEU A 273 6.33 -4.55 -7.01
C LEU A 273 5.71 -5.61 -6.11
N LYS A 274 5.08 -6.65 -6.69
CA LYS A 274 4.53 -7.77 -5.92
C LYS A 274 5.61 -8.51 -5.14
N ILE A 275 6.76 -8.77 -5.78
CA ILE A 275 7.90 -9.42 -5.11
C ILE A 275 8.40 -8.53 -3.98
N ALA A 276 8.60 -7.24 -4.23
CA ALA A 276 9.06 -6.29 -3.22
C ALA A 276 8.11 -6.24 -2.00
N LEU A 277 6.79 -6.22 -2.21
CA LEU A 277 5.82 -6.20 -1.12
C LEU A 277 5.77 -7.51 -0.33
N TRP A 278 5.99 -8.65 -0.97
CA TRP A 278 6.11 -9.93 -0.27
C TRP A 278 7.41 -10.07 0.52
N ILE A 279 8.52 -9.55 -0.01
CA ILE A 279 9.78 -9.45 0.74
C ILE A 279 9.59 -8.53 1.95
N TRP A 280 8.98 -7.36 1.76
CA TRP A 280 8.64 -6.43 2.84
C TRP A 280 7.80 -7.12 3.93
N PHE A 281 6.75 -7.84 3.54
CA PHE A 281 5.90 -8.61 4.46
C PHE A 281 6.70 -9.66 5.24
N ALA A 282 7.56 -10.43 4.57
CA ALA A 282 8.37 -11.45 5.23
C ALA A 282 9.39 -10.85 6.20
N VAL A 283 10.07 -9.77 5.81
CA VAL A 283 11.00 -9.04 6.68
C VAL A 283 10.28 -8.42 7.88
N THR A 284 9.08 -7.88 7.65
CA THR A 284 8.23 -7.33 8.73
C THR A 284 7.83 -8.43 9.71
N SER A 285 7.42 -9.61 9.23
CA SER A 285 7.09 -10.75 10.10
C SER A 285 8.30 -11.21 10.92
N ALA A 286 9.48 -11.27 10.30
CA ALA A 286 10.69 -11.65 11.02
C ALA A 286 11.07 -10.60 12.08
N ASN A 287 11.00 -9.31 11.75
CA ASN A 287 11.44 -8.26 12.67
C ASN A 287 10.50 -8.05 13.86
N THR A 288 9.19 -8.25 13.69
CA THR A 288 8.20 -8.14 14.76
C THR A 288 8.42 -9.18 15.85
N ILE A 289 8.73 -10.41 15.46
CA ILE A 289 9.00 -11.52 16.39
C ILE A 289 10.42 -11.42 16.95
N TYR A 290 11.42 -11.22 16.09
CA TYR A 290 12.84 -11.16 16.49
C TYR A 290 13.11 -10.08 17.53
N LEU A 291 12.48 -8.90 17.38
CA LEU A 291 12.67 -7.76 18.27
C LEU A 291 11.74 -7.81 19.49
N GLY A 292 10.90 -8.84 19.61
CA GLY A 292 10.02 -9.04 20.77
C GLY A 292 8.79 -8.14 20.82
N TRP A 293 8.35 -7.58 19.68
CA TRP A 293 7.10 -6.82 19.62
C TRP A 293 5.87 -7.72 19.67
N HIS A 294 5.96 -8.88 19.03
CA HIS A 294 4.80 -9.73 18.75
C HIS A 294 5.09 -11.21 18.94
N TYR A 295 4.07 -11.92 19.40
CA TYR A 295 3.99 -13.38 19.28
C TYR A 295 3.69 -13.77 17.83
N VAL A 296 4.01 -14.99 17.42
CA VAL A 296 3.71 -15.51 16.08
C VAL A 296 2.19 -15.47 15.82
N LEU A 297 1.38 -15.74 16.84
CA LEU A 297 -0.07 -15.64 16.76
C LEU A 297 -0.57 -14.22 16.47
N ASP A 298 0.12 -13.19 16.97
CA ASP A 298 -0.24 -11.80 16.67
C ASP A 298 -0.11 -11.53 15.16
N ASP A 299 0.92 -12.11 14.53
CA ASP A 299 1.18 -12.02 13.10
C ASP A 299 0.13 -12.82 12.29
N VAL A 300 -0.21 -14.04 12.73
CA VAL A 300 -1.30 -14.83 12.11
C VAL A 300 -2.62 -14.08 12.17
N ALA A 301 -2.96 -13.49 13.33
CA ALA A 301 -4.13 -12.65 13.48
C ALA A 301 -4.05 -11.40 12.58
N GLY A 302 -2.86 -10.78 12.46
CA GLY A 302 -2.61 -9.69 11.53
C GLY A 302 -2.95 -10.05 10.07
N VAL A 303 -2.58 -11.24 9.60
CA VAL A 303 -2.97 -11.73 8.26
C VAL A 303 -4.48 -11.81 8.11
N VAL A 304 -5.18 -12.33 9.13
CA VAL A 304 -6.66 -12.42 9.14
C VAL A 304 -7.29 -11.03 9.10
N LEU A 305 -6.77 -10.07 9.88
CA LEU A 305 -7.24 -8.68 9.86
C LEU A 305 -7.04 -8.05 8.48
N GLY A 306 -5.88 -8.24 7.85
CA GLY A 306 -5.59 -7.67 6.53
C GLY A 306 -6.46 -8.26 5.43
N ALA A 307 -6.72 -9.57 5.47
CA ALA A 307 -7.68 -10.21 4.56
C ALA A 307 -9.10 -9.65 4.76
N THR A 308 -9.52 -9.49 6.02
CA THR A 308 -10.84 -8.94 6.38
C THR A 308 -10.97 -7.49 5.91
N ALA A 309 -9.94 -6.67 6.10
CA ALA A 309 -9.91 -5.28 5.66
C ALA A 309 -10.08 -5.15 4.13
N LEU A 310 -9.45 -6.03 3.34
CA LEU A 310 -9.64 -6.06 1.88
C LEU A 310 -11.06 -6.44 1.47
N VAL A 311 -11.67 -7.41 2.16
CA VAL A 311 -13.06 -7.82 1.90
C VAL A 311 -14.03 -6.68 2.21
N LEU A 312 -13.90 -6.07 3.40
CA LEU A 312 -14.75 -4.97 3.84
C LEU A 312 -14.56 -3.73 2.95
N ALA A 313 -13.32 -3.39 2.58
CA ALA A 313 -13.06 -2.31 1.64
C ALA A 313 -13.68 -2.58 0.27
N GLY A 314 -13.64 -3.82 -0.21
CA GLY A 314 -14.26 -4.22 -1.48
C GLY A 314 -15.77 -4.03 -1.46
N ALA A 315 -16.41 -4.46 -0.37
CA ALA A 315 -17.84 -4.27 -0.14
C ALA A 315 -18.23 -2.78 -0.07
N LEU A 316 -17.49 -1.97 0.69
CA LEU A 316 -17.78 -0.53 0.88
C LEU A 316 -17.49 0.32 -0.37
N SER A 317 -16.53 -0.07 -1.19
CA SER A 317 -16.15 0.66 -2.41
C SER A 317 -16.88 0.19 -3.66
N GLY A 318 -17.65 -0.91 -3.58
CA GLY A 318 -18.29 -1.54 -4.73
C GLY A 318 -17.29 -2.17 -5.72
N VAL A 319 -16.04 -2.38 -5.31
CA VAL A 319 -15.01 -3.03 -6.13
C VAL A 319 -15.22 -4.54 -6.07
N ASP A 320 -15.71 -5.11 -7.19
CA ASP A 320 -15.82 -6.56 -7.31
C ASP A 320 -14.44 -7.21 -7.55
N LEU A 321 -13.85 -7.68 -6.46
CA LEU A 321 -12.57 -8.40 -6.43
C LEU A 321 -12.59 -9.70 -7.28
N ARG A 322 -13.77 -10.30 -7.51
CA ARG A 322 -13.94 -11.53 -8.29
C ARG A 322 -14.02 -11.25 -9.79
N ALA A 323 -14.66 -10.16 -10.20
CA ALA A 323 -14.71 -9.73 -11.60
C ALA A 323 -13.31 -9.38 -12.15
N GLY A 324 -12.45 -8.77 -11.34
CA GLY A 324 -11.06 -8.45 -11.71
C GLY A 324 -10.20 -9.68 -12.02
N ARG A 325 -10.37 -10.77 -11.24
CA ARG A 325 -9.70 -12.06 -11.50
C ARG A 325 -10.21 -12.73 -12.77
N ARG A 326 -11.53 -12.72 -13.01
CA ARG A 326 -12.16 -13.31 -14.22
C ARG A 326 -11.71 -12.62 -15.51
N ARG A 327 -11.67 -11.27 -15.54
CA ARG A 327 -11.16 -10.51 -16.70
C ARG A 327 -9.69 -10.83 -17.05
N ARG A 328 -8.91 -11.28 -16.06
CA ARG A 328 -7.49 -11.64 -16.24
C ARG A 328 -7.30 -13.07 -16.72
N ALA A 329 -8.16 -14.00 -16.27
CA ALA A 329 -8.18 -15.38 -16.77
C ALA A 329 -8.60 -15.47 -18.24
N VAL A 330 -9.44 -14.54 -18.70
CA VAL A 330 -9.95 -14.50 -20.09
C VAL A 330 -8.99 -13.81 -21.07
N ARG A 331 -7.96 -13.08 -20.60
CA ARG A 331 -6.91 -12.57 -21.49
C ARG A 331 -5.97 -13.73 -21.84
N PRO A 332 -5.94 -14.23 -23.10
CA PRO A 332 -4.95 -15.22 -23.47
C PRO A 332 -3.59 -14.57 -23.27
N VAL A 333 -2.68 -15.30 -22.62
CA VAL A 333 -1.25 -15.00 -22.74
C VAL A 333 -0.96 -15.03 -24.23
N ARG A 334 -0.76 -13.86 -24.84
CA ARG A 334 -0.06 -13.78 -26.12
C ARG A 334 1.35 -14.27 -25.81
N THR A 335 1.55 -15.58 -25.91
CA THR A 335 2.88 -16.14 -26.11
C THR A 335 3.38 -15.47 -27.35
N SER A 336 4.33 -14.54 -27.20
CA SER A 336 5.15 -14.11 -28.32
C SER A 336 5.91 -15.35 -28.78
N GLY A 337 5.29 -16.08 -29.72
CA GLY A 337 5.94 -17.13 -30.46
C GLY A 337 7.18 -16.53 -31.10
N TRP A 338 8.33 -17.07 -30.69
CA TRP A 338 9.58 -16.84 -31.35
C TRP A 338 9.53 -17.66 -32.64
N ASP A 339 8.90 -17.11 -33.68
CA ASP A 339 9.03 -17.62 -35.05
C ASP A 339 10.35 -17.11 -35.62
N GLY A 340 11.43 -17.75 -35.18
CA GLY A 340 12.76 -17.61 -35.74
C GLY A 340 12.85 -18.25 -37.11
N ALA A 341 12.97 -17.40 -38.13
CA ALA A 341 13.80 -17.58 -39.32
C ALA A 341 13.71 -18.91 -40.11
N ARG A 342 12.87 -18.92 -41.16
CA ARG A 342 13.29 -19.48 -42.45
C ARG A 342 13.70 -18.33 -43.37
N GLY A 343 14.86 -18.50 -44.02
CA GLY A 343 15.60 -17.47 -44.74
C GLY A 343 14.87 -16.86 -45.96
N PRO A 344 15.50 -15.84 -46.59
CA PRO A 344 14.85 -15.04 -47.62
C PRO A 344 14.71 -15.84 -48.92
N ALA A 345 13.46 -16.07 -49.34
CA ALA A 345 13.16 -16.54 -50.68
C ALA A 345 13.40 -15.40 -51.67
N THR A 346 14.39 -15.62 -52.52
CA THR A 346 14.78 -14.83 -53.68
C THR A 346 13.61 -14.64 -54.64
N ARG A 347 13.31 -13.39 -55.02
CA ARG A 347 12.49 -13.08 -56.20
C ARG A 347 13.39 -13.10 -57.44
N PRO A 348 13.06 -13.80 -58.53
CA PRO A 348 13.82 -13.68 -59.77
C PRO A 348 13.55 -12.32 -60.43
N VAL A 349 14.63 -11.58 -60.68
CA VAL A 349 14.67 -10.37 -61.51
C VAL A 349 14.77 -10.80 -62.97
N ALA A 350 13.83 -10.37 -63.81
CA ALA A 350 13.93 -10.53 -65.26
C ALA A 350 14.88 -9.45 -65.85
N PRO A 351 15.74 -9.78 -66.83
CA PRO A 351 16.79 -8.89 -67.31
C PRO A 351 16.28 -7.79 -68.27
N PRO A 352 17.02 -6.66 -68.39
CA PRO A 352 16.67 -5.57 -69.27
C PRO A 352 17.05 -5.85 -70.73
N ARG A 353 16.23 -5.41 -71.67
CA ARG A 353 16.57 -5.33 -73.10
C ARG A 353 16.79 -3.86 -73.49
N SER A 354 18.02 -3.51 -73.84
CA SER A 354 18.42 -2.44 -74.78
C SER A 354 18.18 -2.93 -76.22
N SER A 355 18.04 -2.16 -77.30
CA SER A 355 18.07 -0.73 -77.67
C SER A 355 17.64 -0.63 -79.15
N GLU A 356 17.21 0.56 -79.61
CA GLU A 356 17.13 1.03 -81.03
C GLU A 356 16.11 0.32 -81.96
N SER A 357 15.41 0.92 -82.94
CA SER A 357 15.35 2.23 -83.61
C SER A 357 14.01 2.34 -84.40
N LEU A 358 13.56 3.56 -84.74
CA LEU A 358 12.39 3.95 -85.58
C LEU A 358 12.54 3.52 -87.08
N PRO A 359 11.63 3.82 -88.05
CA PRO A 359 10.22 4.30 -88.04
C PRO A 359 9.29 3.51 -89.04
N GLY A 360 7.99 3.85 -89.14
CA GLY A 360 7.28 3.71 -90.44
C GLY A 360 5.78 3.36 -90.46
N SER A 361 4.97 4.39 -90.76
CA SER A 361 3.84 4.41 -91.71
C SER A 361 2.47 3.78 -91.41
N ALA A 362 1.47 4.55 -91.87
CA ALA A 362 0.16 4.19 -92.43
C ALA A 362 -1.05 4.03 -91.47
N ALA A 363 -1.94 5.01 -91.59
CA ALA A 363 -3.39 4.98 -91.29
C ALA A 363 -4.15 4.20 -92.42
N PRO A 364 -5.51 4.22 -92.55
CA PRO A 364 -6.60 4.71 -91.69
C PRO A 364 -7.82 3.74 -91.63
N ASP A 365 -9.02 4.29 -91.33
CA ASP A 365 -10.41 3.79 -91.45
C ASP A 365 -11.01 3.04 -90.23
N SER A 366 -12.26 3.29 -89.80
CA SER A 366 -13.37 4.12 -90.29
C SER A 366 -14.47 4.25 -89.21
N ARG A 367 -15.16 5.42 -89.20
CA ARG A 367 -16.62 5.68 -89.05
C ARG A 367 -17.39 5.11 -87.82
N ASP A 368 -18.38 5.75 -87.20
CA ASP A 368 -19.18 6.95 -87.52
C ASP A 368 -20.04 7.35 -86.29
N VAL A 369 -20.73 8.49 -86.42
CA VAL A 369 -21.98 8.96 -85.72
C VAL A 369 -21.87 10.02 -84.61
N SER A 370 -21.93 11.29 -85.04
CA SER A 370 -22.95 12.33 -84.75
C SER A 370 -23.27 12.84 -83.31
N ALA A 371 -22.73 14.03 -82.96
CA ALA A 371 -23.39 15.34 -82.70
C ALA A 371 -24.89 15.47 -82.25
N PRO A 372 -25.38 16.66 -81.78
CA PRO A 372 -24.74 17.80 -81.06
C PRO A 372 -25.63 18.50 -79.98
N SER A 373 -25.07 19.55 -79.35
CA SER A 373 -25.72 20.77 -78.81
C SER A 373 -26.60 20.66 -77.55
N GLY A 374 -26.63 21.61 -76.61
CA GLY A 374 -25.99 22.92 -76.51
C GLY A 374 -26.30 23.61 -75.16
N ARG A 375 -25.51 24.65 -74.90
CA ARG A 375 -25.71 25.90 -74.12
C ARG A 375 -26.79 25.99 -73.03
N GLY A 376 -26.36 26.55 -71.89
CA GLY A 376 -27.17 27.21 -70.86
C GLY A 376 -26.29 27.66 -69.72
#